data_AF-A0A8I0EXT5-F1
#
_entry.id   AF-A0A8I0EXT5-F1
#
_cell.length_a   1.000
_cell.length_b   1.000
_cell.length_c   1.000
_cell.angle_alpha   90.00
_cell.angle_beta   90.00
_cell.angle_gamma   90.00
#
_symmetry.space_group_name_H-M   'P 1'
#
loop_
_entity.id
_entity.type
_entity.pdbx_description
1 polymer ?
#
loop_
_entity_poly.entity_id
_entity_poly.type
_entity_poly.pdbx_seq_one_letter_code
_entity_poly.pdbx_strand_id
1 'polypeptide(L)' 'MPHLGPTELLMIVGVVVLLFGGRKLPELARGTGQALRIFKSEVTQPDELTAEADSRPTSDVDPIATEVVAEPTNPRS' A
#
# COMPACT_ATOMS: atom_id res chain seq x y z
N MET A 1 0.89 19.18 -33.08
CA MET A 1 -0.13 18.35 -32.41
C MET A 1 0.44 17.96 -31.06
N PRO A 2 -0.28 18.00 -29.94
CA PRO A 2 0.26 17.57 -28.66
C PRO A 2 0.62 16.07 -28.76
N HIS A 3 1.91 15.77 -28.74
CA HIS A 3 2.42 14.40 -28.75
C HIS A 3 2.35 13.88 -27.33
N LEU A 4 1.18 13.40 -26.91
CA LEU A 4 1.00 12.67 -25.65
C LEU A 4 1.63 11.28 -25.77
N GLY A 5 2.93 11.27 -25.98
CA GLY A 5 3.74 10.07 -26.10
C GLY A 5 4.28 9.63 -24.74
N PRO A 6 4.91 8.45 -24.70
CA PRO A 6 5.54 7.92 -23.49
C PRO A 6 6.50 8.91 -22.82
N THR A 7 7.21 9.72 -23.62
CA THR A 7 8.15 10.74 -23.14
C THR A 7 7.48 11.84 -22.32
N GLU A 8 6.32 12.35 -22.76
CA GLU A 8 5.60 13.42 -22.07
C GLU A 8 5.04 12.91 -20.74
N LEU A 9 4.47 11.69 -20.76
CA LEU A 9 3.97 11.02 -19.56
C LEU A 9 5.11 10.79 -18.54
N LEU A 10 6.29 10.37 -19.01
CA LEU A 10 7.47 10.21 -18.16
C LEU A 10 7.89 11.54 -17.52
N MET A 11 7.84 12.65 -18.25
CA MET A 11 8.16 13.97 -17.72
C MET A 11 7.17 14.38 -16.62
N ILE A 12 5.87 14.18 -16.85
CA ILE A 12 4.81 14.49 -15.87
C ILE A 12 4.99 13.64 -14.61
N VAL A 13 5.13 12.32 -14.78
CA VAL A 13 5.37 11.39 -13.66
C VAL A 13 6.66 11.78 -12.92
N GLY A 14 7.70 12.19 -13.63
CA GLY A 14 8.94 12.69 -13.06
C GLY A 14 8.73 13.91 -12.16
N VAL A 15 7.94 14.90 -12.61
CA VAL A 15 7.59 16.08 -11.80
C VAL A 15 6.78 15.68 -10.56
N VAL A 16 5.79 14.80 -10.70
CA VAL A 16 4.99 14.33 -9.55
C VAL A 16 5.87 13.57 -8.55
N VAL A 17 6.78 12.70 -9.02
CA VAL A 17 7.75 12.00 -8.18
C VAL A 17 8.71 12.97 -7.48
N LEU A 18 9.08 14.08 -8.11
CA LEU A 18 9.93 15.10 -7.48
C LEU A 18 9.20 15.84 -6.35
N LEU A 19 7.91 16.15 -6.53
CA LEU A 19 7.09 16.85 -5.53
C LEU A 19 6.69 15.94 -4.35
N PHE A 20 6.27 14.71 -4.65
CA PHE A 20 5.77 13.77 -3.65
C PHE A 20 6.86 12.83 -3.11
N GLY A 21 7.95 12.63 -3.85
CA GLY A 21 9.01 11.68 -3.54
C GLY A 21 8.72 10.27 -4.07
N GLY A 22 9.77 9.55 -4.49
CA GLY A 22 9.65 8.21 -5.08
C GLY A 22 9.07 7.12 -4.15
N ARG A 23 9.02 7.37 -2.83
CA ARG A 23 8.42 6.46 -1.85
C ARG A 23 6.92 6.69 -1.64
N LYS A 24 6.42 7.93 -1.82
CA LYS A 24 5.01 8.26 -1.53
C LYS A 24 4.05 7.84 -2.63
N LEU A 25 4.44 7.92 -3.90
CA LEU A 25 3.63 7.41 -5.02
C LEU A 25 3.24 5.92 -4.86
N PRO A 26 4.19 4.99 -4.67
CA PRO A 26 3.87 3.57 -4.54
C PRO A 26 3.10 3.26 -3.26
N GLU A 27 3.37 3.99 -2.17
CA GLU A 27 2.64 3.85 -0.91
C GLU A 27 1.15 4.26 -1.07
N LEU A 28 0.89 5.41 -1.70
CA LEU A 28 -0.46 5.87 -2.02
C LEU A 28 -1.17 4.94 -3.03
N ALA A 29 -0.43 4.44 -4.02
CA ALA A 29 -0.96 3.50 -5.01
C ALA A 29 -1.35 2.15 -4.39
N ARG A 30 -0.57 1.64 -3.42
CA ARG A 30 -0.90 0.41 -2.69
C ARG A 30 -2.21 0.55 -1.90
N GLY A 31 -2.39 1.63 -1.15
CA GLY A 31 -3.63 1.88 -0.40
C GLY A 31 -4.84 2.12 -1.30
N THR A 32 -4.68 2.98 -2.31
CA THR A 32 -5.76 3.34 -3.25
C THR A 32 -6.16 2.15 -4.13
N GLY A 33 -5.18 1.38 -4.62
CA GLY A 33 -5.42 0.20 -5.46
C GLY A 33 -6.19 -0.90 -4.71
N GLN A 34 -5.90 -1.11 -3.42
CA GLN A 34 -6.64 -2.05 -2.60
C GLN A 34 -8.10 -1.62 -2.39
N ALA A 35 -8.34 -0.33 -2.13
CA ALA A 35 -9.69 0.22 -1.99
C ALA A 35 -10.49 0.12 -3.31
N LEU A 36 -9.87 0.47 -4.43
CA LEU A 36 -10.48 0.34 -5.76
C LEU A 36 -10.76 -1.11 -6.12
N ARG A 37 -9.89 -2.05 -5.72
CA ARG A 37 -10.10 -3.49 -5.95
C ARG A 37 -11.33 -4.01 -5.23
N ILE A 38 -11.47 -3.68 -3.94
CA ILE A 38 -12.64 -4.08 -3.14
C ILE A 38 -13.91 -3.48 -3.73
N PHE A 39 -13.91 -2.17 -4.01
CA PHE A 39 -15.04 -1.49 -4.63
C PHE A 39 -15.41 -2.10 -6.00
N LYS A 40 -14.42 -2.42 -6.83
CA LYS A 40 -14.64 -3.07 -8.13
C LYS A 40 -15.26 -4.45 -7.96
N SER A 41 -14.76 -5.26 -7.02
CA SER A 41 -15.28 -6.59 -6.73
C SER A 41 -16.73 -6.56 -6.25
N GLU A 42 -17.09 -5.63 -5.37
CA GLU A 42 -18.46 -5.47 -4.89
C GLU A 42 -19.41 -4.93 -5.96
N VAL A 43 -18.96 -3.96 -6.77
CA VAL A 43 -19.79 -3.34 -7.82
C VAL A 43 -19.94 -4.23 -9.06
N THR A 44 -19.00 -5.14 -9.30
CA THR A 44 -19.00 -6.00 -10.50
C THR A 44 -19.65 -7.38 -10.26
N GLN A 45 -19.96 -7.77 -9.02
CA GLN A 45 -20.54 -9.09 -8.71
C GLN A 45 -22.03 -9.02 -8.32
N PRO A 46 -22.94 -9.42 -9.22
CA PRO A 46 -24.04 -10.32 -8.89
C PRO A 46 -23.57 -11.76 -9.19
N ASP A 47 -23.48 -12.61 -8.15
CA ASP A 47 -23.19 -14.05 -8.23
C ASP A 47 -21.85 -14.45 -8.87
N GLU A 48 -20.77 -14.55 -8.07
CA GLU A 48 -19.92 -15.76 -7.98
C GLU A 48 -18.67 -15.47 -7.13
N LEU A 49 -18.52 -16.27 -6.07
CA LEU A 49 -17.37 -16.28 -5.18
C LEU A 49 -16.08 -16.50 -5.99
N THR A 50 -15.22 -15.49 -6.14
CA THR A 50 -13.76 -15.65 -6.28
C THR A 50 -13.07 -14.30 -6.12
N ALA A 51 -12.19 -14.20 -5.11
CA ALA A 51 -10.78 -13.82 -5.27
C ALA A 51 -10.21 -13.44 -3.91
N GLU A 52 -9.99 -14.46 -3.09
CA GLU A 52 -8.94 -14.43 -2.08
C GLU A 52 -7.63 -14.06 -2.79
N ALA A 53 -7.11 -12.86 -2.51
CA ALA A 53 -5.68 -12.62 -2.64
C ALA A 53 -5.26 -11.78 -1.44
N ASP A 54 -4.95 -12.53 -0.40
CA ASP A 54 -3.74 -12.32 0.37
C ASP A 54 -2.67 -11.53 -0.42
N SER A 55 -2.28 -10.41 0.15
CA SER A 55 -1.06 -9.69 -0.18
C SER A 55 -0.67 -8.89 1.05
N ARG A 56 -0.32 -9.60 2.12
CA ARG A 56 0.62 -9.07 3.10
C ARG A 56 2.03 -9.31 2.55
N PRO A 57 2.71 -8.24 2.11
CA PRO A 57 4.07 -8.05 2.56
C PRO A 57 4.06 -6.84 3.50
N THR A 58 4.20 -7.15 4.79
CA THR A 58 5.18 -6.50 5.66
C THR A 58 6.09 -5.54 4.90
N SER A 59 5.89 -4.26 5.14
CA SER A 59 6.98 -3.30 5.16
C SER A 59 6.69 -2.47 6.40
N ASP A 60 7.15 -3.08 7.48
CA ASP A 60 7.38 -2.57 8.82
C ASP A 60 7.16 -1.06 8.93
N VAL A 61 5.97 -0.71 9.39
CA VAL A 61 5.90 0.27 10.48
C VAL A 61 6.68 -0.40 11.60
N ASP A 62 7.90 0.08 11.86
CA ASP A 62 8.55 -0.08 13.16
C ASP A 62 7.82 0.86 14.11
N PRO A 63 6.96 0.39 15.03
CA PRO A 63 6.73 1.12 16.24
C PRO A 63 7.71 0.53 17.29
N ILE A 64 8.48 1.44 17.89
CA ILE A 64 8.95 1.36 19.27
C ILE A 64 10.16 0.44 19.54
N ALA A 65 11.35 0.87 19.11
CA ALA A 65 12.52 0.82 19.99
C ALA A 65 12.41 1.98 21.01
N THR A 66 11.64 1.76 22.08
CA THR A 66 11.72 2.56 23.30
C THR A 66 11.33 1.64 24.45
N GLU A 67 12.39 1.14 25.08
CA GLU A 67 12.56 0.99 26.52
C GLU A 67 11.54 0.19 27.36
N VAL A 68 12.11 -0.83 28.02
CA VAL A 68 12.12 -0.96 29.49
C VAL A 68 10.98 -1.76 30.13
N VAL A 69 11.38 -2.98 30.52
CA VAL A 69 11.14 -3.59 31.84
C VAL A 69 9.71 -4.03 32.15
N ALA A 70 9.47 -5.33 32.04
CA ALA A 70 9.41 -6.22 33.21
C ALA A 70 8.81 -7.56 32.77
N GLU A 71 9.64 -8.58 32.81
CA GLU A 71 9.21 -9.97 32.94
C GLU A 71 8.62 -10.15 34.35
N PRO A 72 7.39 -10.67 34.51
CA PRO A 72 7.08 -11.48 35.67
C PRO A 72 6.99 -12.93 35.22
N THR A 73 8.08 -13.64 35.47
CA THR A 73 8.16 -15.09 35.50
C THR A 73 7.03 -15.62 36.40
N ASN A 74 6.11 -16.38 35.82
CA ASN A 74 5.29 -17.33 36.59
C ASN A 74 6.08 -18.64 36.63
N PRO A 75 6.42 -19.18 37.82
CA PRO A 75 5.90 -20.52 38.09
C PRO A 75 5.70 -20.81 39.60
N ARG A 76 4.51 -21.34 39.92
CA ARG A 76 4.31 -22.46 40.86
C ARG A 76 4.57 -22.20 42.35
N SER A 77 3.49 -22.18 43.14
CA SER A 77 3.45 -22.59 44.55
C SER A 77 2.06 -23.12 44.85
#